data_AF-A0A565B2S7-F1
#
_entry.id   AF-A0A565B2S7-F1
#
_cell.length_a   1.000
_cell.length_b   1.000
_cell.length_c   1.000
_cell.angle_alpha   90.00
_cell.angle_beta   90.00
_cell.angle_gamma   90.00
#
_symmetry.space_group_name_H-M   'P 1'
#
loop_
_entity.id
_entity.type
_entity.pdbx_description
1 polymer ?
#
loop_
_entity_poly.entity_id
_entity_poly.type
_entity_poly.pdbx_seq_one_letter_code
_entity_poly.pdbx_strand_id
1 'polypeptide(L)'
;MAWSCCEYLLSLKAYTVFATHMDSLAELATIYPNVKVLHFYVDIRDNRLDFKFQLRDGTLHVPHYGLLLAEVAGLPNTVIETARTITLRITDEEEKRIERNCGKHHEMHRIYRVVQKLICLKYSRQAEDSFTEERLKRNHFNPFSSTRSTSKSPYSFM
;
A
#
# COMPACT_ATOMS: atom_id res chain seq x y z
N MET A 1 -6.83 14.66 5.22
CA MET A 1 -6.05 14.26 6.41
C MET A 1 -5.38 12.90 6.24
N ALA A 2 -6.11 11.79 6.14
CA ALA A 2 -5.51 10.44 6.06
C ALA A 2 -4.46 10.29 4.94
N TRP A 3 -4.71 10.87 3.77
CA TRP A 3 -3.75 10.93 2.66
C TRP A 3 -2.42 11.56 3.07
N SER A 4 -2.44 12.78 3.58
CA SER A 4 -1.25 13.51 4.02
C SER A 4 -0.51 12.78 5.14
N CYS A 5 -1.24 12.11 6.05
CA CYS A 5 -0.63 11.25 7.05
C CYS A 5 0.11 10.07 6.42
N CYS A 6 -0.49 9.42 5.42
CA CYS A 6 0.16 8.32 4.70
C CYS A 6 1.43 8.81 3.97
N GLU A 7 1.38 9.97 3.31
CA GLU A 7 2.56 10.55 2.66
C GLU A 7 3.67 10.88 3.64
N TYR A 8 3.32 11.42 4.80
CA TYR A 8 4.28 11.66 5.87
C TYR A 8 4.90 10.36 6.37
N LEU A 9 4.10 9.33 6.66
CA LEU A 9 4.59 8.02 7.10
C LEU A 9 5.49 7.36 6.05
N LEU A 10 5.17 7.52 4.77
CA LEU A 10 6.01 7.04 3.66
C LEU A 10 7.38 7.74 3.62
N SER A 11 7.42 9.04 3.92
CA SER A 11 8.67 9.81 3.96
C SER A 11 9.64 9.32 5.06
N LEU A 12 9.11 8.77 6.15
CA LEU A 12 9.89 8.20 7.25
C LEU A 12 10.51 6.83 6.92
N LYS A 13 10.08 6.20 5.80
CA LYS A 13 10.52 4.86 5.37
C LYS A 13 10.34 3.76 6.44
N ALA A 14 9.38 3.94 7.34
CA ALA A 14 9.03 2.96 8.37
C ALA A 14 8.05 1.91 7.83
N TYR A 15 8.15 0.66 8.30
CA TYR A 15 7.13 -0.35 8.04
C TYR A 15 5.80 0.09 8.66
N THR A 16 4.79 0.29 7.81
CA THR A 16 3.50 0.85 8.21
C THR A 16 2.38 -0.03 7.68
N VAL A 17 1.44 -0.39 8.55
CA VAL A 17 0.14 -0.96 8.18
C VAL A 17 -0.92 0.09 8.48
N PHE A 18 -1.69 0.47 7.46
CA PHE A 18 -2.73 1.48 7.59
C PHE A 18 -4.09 0.87 7.24
N ALA A 19 -4.91 0.58 8.25
CA ALA A 19 -6.26 0.08 8.05
C ALA A 19 -7.23 1.25 7.82
N THR A 20 -8.01 1.21 6.74
CA THR A 20 -8.93 2.29 6.38
C THR A 20 -10.20 1.75 5.72
N HIS A 21 -11.28 2.52 5.81
CA HIS A 21 -12.54 2.32 5.08
C HIS A 21 -12.65 3.28 3.88
N MET A 22 -11.62 4.08 3.61
CA MET A 22 -11.60 5.06 2.53
C MET A 22 -11.03 4.44 1.25
N ASP A 23 -11.89 4.17 0.26
CA ASP A 23 -11.48 3.61 -1.03
C ASP A 23 -10.52 4.54 -1.80
N SER A 24 -10.67 5.86 -1.66
CA SER A 24 -9.82 6.85 -2.33
C SER A 24 -8.34 6.74 -1.97
N LEU A 25 -8.02 6.26 -0.76
CA LEU A 25 -6.62 6.06 -0.35
C LEU A 25 -5.91 4.97 -1.16
N ALA A 26 -6.66 4.08 -1.84
CA ALA A 26 -6.05 3.09 -2.72
C ALA A 26 -5.29 3.71 -3.89
N GLU A 27 -5.64 4.94 -4.29
CA GLU A 27 -4.91 5.69 -5.33
C GLU A 27 -3.46 5.98 -4.93
N LEU A 28 -3.10 5.97 -3.65
CA LEU A 28 -1.70 6.10 -3.21
C LEU A 28 -0.79 5.04 -3.83
N ALA A 29 -1.27 3.80 -4.05
CA ALA A 29 -0.49 2.75 -4.71
C ALA A 29 -0.25 3.01 -6.20
N THR A 30 -0.95 3.98 -6.80
CA THR A 30 -0.67 4.43 -8.17
C THR A 30 0.41 5.52 -8.23
N ILE A 31 0.69 6.19 -7.10
CA ILE A 31 1.63 7.32 -7.00
C ILE A 31 2.92 6.90 -6.29
N TYR A 32 2.88 5.90 -5.42
CA TYR A 32 4.01 5.46 -4.62
C TYR A 32 4.27 3.96 -4.82
N PRO A 33 5.44 3.55 -5.34
CA PRO A 33 5.69 2.17 -5.74
C PRO A 33 5.89 1.21 -4.55
N ASN A 34 6.19 1.76 -3.38
CA ASN A 34 6.35 1.05 -2.12
C ASN A 34 5.04 0.90 -1.34
N VAL A 35 3.91 1.41 -1.86
CA VAL A 35 2.59 1.24 -1.26
C VAL A 35 1.90 0.03 -1.90
N LYS A 36 1.37 -0.86 -1.06
CA LYS A 36 0.51 -1.97 -1.49
C LYS A 36 -0.86 -1.80 -0.85
N VAL A 37 -1.90 -2.04 -1.66
CA VAL A 37 -3.28 -2.08 -1.18
C VAL A 37 -3.69 -3.53 -1.03
N LEU A 38 -4.23 -3.84 0.14
CA LEU A 38 -4.67 -5.16 0.54
C LEU A 38 -6.09 -5.02 1.11
N HIS A 39 -6.93 -6.03 0.93
CA HIS A 39 -8.27 -6.08 1.51
C HIS A 39 -8.53 -7.43 2.15
N PHE A 40 -9.47 -7.48 3.09
CA PHE A 40 -10.00 -8.74 3.60
C PHE A 40 -11.05 -9.28 2.65
N TYR A 41 -10.87 -10.54 2.24
CA TYR A 41 -11.80 -11.22 1.36
C TYR A 41 -13.10 -11.57 2.10
N VAL A 42 -14.21 -11.19 1.47
CA VAL A 42 -15.56 -11.48 1.92
C VAL A 42 -16.31 -12.10 0.75
N ASP A 43 -16.91 -13.26 0.98
CA ASP A 43 -17.79 -13.91 0.01
C ASP A 43 -19.24 -13.47 0.30
N ILE A 44 -19.94 -13.00 -0.74
CA ILE A 44 -21.30 -12.47 -0.61
C ILE A 44 -22.24 -13.44 -1.32
N ARG A 45 -23.10 -14.10 -0.55
CA ARG A 45 -24.09 -15.05 -1.07
C ARG A 45 -25.43 -14.80 -0.40
N ASP A 46 -26.50 -14.71 -1.18
CA ASP A 46 -27.88 -14.58 -0.68
C ASP A 46 -28.05 -13.44 0.35
N ASN A 47 -27.47 -12.26 0.11
CA ASN A 47 -27.45 -11.12 1.05
C ASN A 47 -26.75 -11.39 2.40
N ARG A 48 -25.96 -12.47 2.50
CA ARG A 48 -25.15 -12.80 3.68
C ARG A 48 -23.67 -12.57 3.39
N LEU A 49 -22.98 -12.01 4.38
CA LEU A 49 -21.54 -11.79 4.36
C LEU A 49 -20.84 -12.98 5.03
N ASP A 50 -19.96 -13.66 4.30
CA ASP A 50 -19.09 -14.72 4.80
C ASP A 50 -17.65 -14.21 4.84
N PHE A 51 -17.19 -13.89 6.05
CA PHE A 51 -15.86 -13.36 6.31
C PHE A 51 -14.82 -14.48 6.27
N LYS A 52 -13.98 -14.49 5.24
CA LYS A 52 -12.93 -15.52 5.12
C LYS A 52 -11.67 -15.21 5.93
N PHE A 53 -11.55 -13.99 6.46
CA PHE A 53 -10.37 -13.49 7.17
C PHE A 53 -9.05 -13.68 6.39
N GLN A 54 -9.14 -13.73 5.06
CA GLN A 54 -8.01 -13.87 4.16
C GLN A 54 -7.66 -12.51 3.58
N LEU A 55 -6.39 -12.14 3.64
CA LEU A 55 -5.89 -10.92 3.01
C LEU A 55 -5.63 -11.19 1.52
N ARG A 56 -6.09 -10.30 0.63
CA ARG A 56 -5.87 -10.38 -0.82
C ARG A 56 -5.32 -9.07 -1.37
N ASP A 57 -4.53 -9.19 -2.44
CA ASP A 57 -3.99 -8.04 -3.16
C ASP A 57 -5.07 -7.24 -3.87
N GLY A 58 -4.89 -5.92 -3.92
CA GLY A 58 -5.77 -4.98 -4.61
C GLY A 58 -6.91 -4.46 -3.75
N THR A 59 -7.81 -3.69 -4.38
CA THR A 59 -9.03 -3.19 -3.77
C THR A 59 -10.19 -4.14 -4.00
N LEU A 60 -11.12 -4.18 -3.06
CA LEU A 60 -12.42 -4.81 -3.23
C LEU A 60 -13.47 -3.73 -3.03
N HIS A 61 -14.21 -3.42 -4.09
CA HIS A 61 -15.34 -2.50 -4.00
C HIS A 61 -16.63 -3.31 -3.88
N VAL A 62 -17.31 -3.18 -2.74
CA VAL A 62 -18.65 -3.73 -2.53
C VAL A 62 -19.61 -2.56 -2.33
N PRO A 63 -20.59 -2.37 -3.23
CA PRO A 63 -21.59 -1.33 -3.08
C PRO A 63 -22.31 -1.46 -1.75
N HIS A 64 -22.39 -0.35 -1.00
CA HIS A 64 -23.17 -0.26 0.23
C HIS A 64 -22.85 -1.35 1.27
N TYR A 65 -21.58 -1.75 1.37
CA TYR A 65 -21.12 -2.78 2.30
C TYR A 65 -21.60 -2.59 3.75
N GLY A 66 -21.64 -1.35 4.23
CA GLY A 66 -22.13 -1.04 5.57
C GLY A 66 -23.61 -1.37 5.77
N LEU A 67 -24.44 -1.25 4.72
CA LEU A 67 -25.86 -1.60 4.78
C LEU A 67 -26.04 -3.12 4.82
N LEU A 68 -25.28 -3.86 4.00
CA LEU A 68 -25.21 -5.32 4.05
C LEU A 68 -24.78 -5.81 5.44
N LEU A 69 -23.77 -5.16 6.03
CA LEU A 69 -23.30 -5.48 7.38
C LEU A 69 -24.37 -5.20 8.43
N ALA A 70 -25.11 -4.11 8.30
CA ALA A 70 -26.18 -3.76 9.21
C ALA A 70 -27.35 -4.75 9.18
N GLU A 71 -27.71 -5.26 7.99
CA GLU A 71 -28.68 -6.36 7.84
C GLU A 71 -28.21 -7.61 8.58
N VAL A 72 -26.95 -8.02 8.38
CA VAL A 72 -26.36 -9.18 9.06
C VAL A 72 -26.24 -8.98 10.58
N ALA A 73 -26.02 -7.74 11.03
CA ALA A 73 -25.96 -7.38 12.45
C ALA A 73 -27.33 -7.35 13.13
N GLY A 74 -28.43 -7.54 12.39
CA GLY A 74 -29.78 -7.63 12.93
C GLY A 74 -30.41 -6.28 13.27
N LEU A 75 -30.00 -5.21 12.58
CA LEU A 75 -30.68 -3.91 12.75
C LEU A 75 -32.14 -3.99 12.28
N PRO A 76 -33.06 -3.21 12.86
CA PRO A 76 -34.47 -3.24 12.47
C PRO A 76 -34.68 -2.92 10.98
N ASN A 77 -35.53 -3.69 10.30
CA ASN A 77 -35.81 -3.52 8.86
C ASN A 77 -36.28 -2.10 8.51
N THR A 78 -37.00 -1.43 9.40
CA THR A 78 -37.45 -0.05 9.19
C THR A 78 -36.28 0.94 9.08
N VAL A 79 -35.21 0.70 9.84
CA VAL A 79 -33.98 1.50 9.81
C VAL A 79 -33.19 1.20 8.53
N ILE A 80 -33.05 -0.07 8.17
CA ILE A 80 -32.36 -0.50 6.94
C ILE A 80 -33.02 0.10 5.69
N GLU A 81 -34.35 0.04 5.59
CA GLU A 81 -35.08 0.55 4.43
C GLU A 81 -34.95 2.07 4.29
N THR A 82 -34.98 2.78 5.43
CA THR A 82 -34.73 4.23 5.46
C THR A 82 -33.32 4.55 4.99
N ALA A 83 -32.32 3.83 5.50
CA ALA A 83 -30.92 4.00 5.11
C ALA A 83 -30.70 3.67 3.62
N ARG A 84 -31.38 2.66 3.08
CA ARG A 84 -31.38 2.31 1.65
C ARG A 84 -31.92 3.46 0.80
N THR A 85 -33.06 4.02 1.19
CA THR A 85 -33.68 5.17 0.51
C THR A 85 -32.75 6.40 0.50
N ILE A 86 -32.15 6.72 1.64
CA ILE A 86 -31.20 7.84 1.75
C ILE A 86 -29.98 7.60 0.86
N THR A 87 -29.42 6.39 0.91
CA THR A 87 -28.24 6.02 0.13
C THR A 87 -28.49 6.17 -1.37
N LEU A 88 -29.64 5.71 -1.88
CA LEU A 88 -30.02 5.85 -3.28
C LEU A 88 -30.08 7.31 -3.73
N ARG A 89 -30.63 8.20 -2.89
CA ARG A 89 -30.69 9.64 -3.18
C ARG A 89 -29.29 10.26 -3.27
N ILE A 90 -28.42 9.93 -2.31
CA ILE A 90 -27.05 10.45 -2.27
C ILE A 90 -26.27 9.98 -3.50
N THR A 91 -26.39 8.69 -3.88
CA THR A 91 -25.68 8.17 -5.05
C THR A 91 -26.13 8.80 -6.36
N ASP A 92 -27.44 9.00 -6.54
CA ASP A 92 -28.00 9.64 -7.74
C ASP A 92 -27.55 11.11 -7.86
N GLU A 93 -27.51 11.85 -6.75
CA GLU A 93 -26.96 13.21 -6.72
C GLU A 93 -25.47 13.26 -7.05
N GLU A 94 -24.70 12.29 -6.55
CA GLU A 94 -23.26 12.20 -6.79
C GLU A 94 -22.95 11.81 -8.24
N GLU A 95 -23.69 10.88 -8.82
CA GLU A 95 -23.56 10.48 -10.23
C GLU A 95 -23.80 11.67 -11.16
N LYS A 96 -24.88 12.44 -10.92
CA LYS A 96 -25.16 13.69 -11.66
C LYS A 96 -24.08 14.77 -11.48
N ARG A 97 -23.33 14.76 -10.38
CA ARG A 97 -22.16 15.63 -10.19
C ARG A 97 -20.96 15.13 -10.98
N ILE A 98 -20.71 13.82 -10.96
CA ILE A 98 -19.59 13.19 -11.65
C ILE A 98 -19.74 13.33 -13.17
N GLU A 99 -20.93 13.09 -13.72
CA GLU A 99 -21.21 13.25 -15.16
C GLU A 99 -20.89 14.66 -15.65
N ARG A 100 -21.23 15.69 -14.86
CA ARG A 100 -20.87 17.09 -15.16
C ARG A 100 -19.37 17.36 -15.15
N ASN A 101 -18.59 16.53 -14.45
CA ASN A 101 -17.14 16.70 -14.26
C ASN A 101 -16.30 15.70 -15.09
N CYS A 102 -16.93 14.82 -15.87
CA CYS A 102 -16.26 13.70 -16.53
C CYS A 102 -15.49 14.14 -17.79
N GLY A 103 -14.16 14.06 -17.73
CA GLY A 103 -13.28 14.27 -18.89
C GLY A 103 -11.78 14.29 -18.53
N LYS A 104 -11.43 14.71 -17.31
CA LYS A 104 -10.02 14.97 -16.93
C LYS A 104 -9.32 13.82 -16.18
N HIS A 105 -10.06 12.88 -15.58
CA HIS A 105 -9.51 11.96 -14.58
C HIS A 105 -8.81 10.69 -15.12
N HIS A 106 -9.20 10.23 -16.32
CA HIS A 106 -8.71 8.95 -16.85
C HIS A 106 -7.29 9.05 -17.45
N GLU A 107 -6.95 10.16 -18.10
CA GLU A 107 -5.64 10.34 -18.72
C GLU A 107 -4.51 10.39 -17.68
N MET A 108 -4.74 11.08 -16.57
CA MET A 108 -3.77 11.20 -15.48
C MET A 108 -3.38 9.86 -14.90
N HIS A 109 -4.34 8.97 -14.66
CA HIS A 109 -4.08 7.62 -14.14
C HIS A 109 -3.13 6.81 -15.03
N ARG A 110 -3.27 6.93 -16.35
CA ARG A 110 -2.39 6.23 -17.31
C ARG A 110 -0.97 6.80 -17.28
N ILE A 111 -0.84 8.12 -17.19
CA ILE A 111 0.46 8.81 -17.08
C ILE A 111 1.18 8.41 -15.79
N TYR A 112 0.50 8.47 -14.64
CA TYR A 112 1.08 8.08 -13.36
C TYR A 112 1.58 6.63 -13.36
N ARG A 113 0.81 5.70 -13.93
CA ARG A 113 1.25 4.30 -14.05
C ARG A 113 2.56 4.14 -14.83
N VAL A 114 2.74 4.91 -15.90
CA VAL A 114 3.99 4.88 -16.68
C VAL A 114 5.14 5.48 -15.88
N VAL A 115 4.92 6.64 -15.24
CA VAL A 115 5.91 7.31 -14.38
C VAL A 115 6.38 6.39 -13.26
N GLN A 116 5.47 5.65 -12.62
CA GLN A 116 5.81 4.65 -11.59
C GLN A 116 6.78 3.59 -12.10
N LYS A 117 6.50 2.99 -13.26
CA LYS A 117 7.37 1.97 -13.84
C LYS A 117 8.77 2.53 -14.12
N LEU A 118 8.84 3.75 -14.65
CA LEU A 118 10.12 4.43 -14.92
C LEU A 118 10.91 4.75 -13.65
N ILE A 119 10.23 5.23 -12.60
CA ILE A 119 10.84 5.49 -11.29
C ILE A 119 11.41 4.19 -10.71
N CYS A 120 10.63 3.10 -10.74
CA CYS A 120 11.07 1.80 -10.26
C CYS A 120 12.30 1.28 -11.05
N LEU A 121 12.31 1.45 -12.38
CA LEU A 121 13.46 1.11 -13.22
C LEU A 121 14.70 1.94 -12.87
N LYS A 122 14.56 3.25 -12.62
CA LYS A 122 15.68 4.11 -12.19
C LYS A 122 16.30 3.61 -10.89
N TYR A 123 15.48 3.32 -9.88
CA TYR A 123 15.98 2.89 -8.57
C TYR A 123 16.49 1.44 -8.55
N SER A 124 16.03 0.59 -9.48
CA SER A 124 16.58 -0.76 -9.66
C SER A 124 18.08 -0.73 -10.03
N ARG A 125 18.51 0.25 -10.85
CA ARG A 125 19.94 0.43 -11.19
C ARG A 125 20.74 1.09 -10.07
N GLN A 126 20.15 2.02 -9.32
CA GLN A 126 20.87 2.81 -8.32
C GLN A 126 21.20 2.03 -7.04
N ALA A 127 20.51 0.91 -6.77
CA ALA A 127 20.88 -0.01 -5.70
C ALA A 127 22.30 -0.59 -5.92
N GLU A 128 22.73 -0.83 -7.17
CA GLU A 128 24.08 -1.32 -7.44
C GLU A 128 25.16 -0.24 -7.32
N ASP A 129 24.84 1.02 -7.66
CA ASP A 129 25.80 2.12 -7.62
C ASP A 129 26.16 2.54 -6.19
N SER A 130 25.22 2.46 -5.24
CA SER A 130 25.48 2.76 -3.83
C SER A 130 26.41 1.74 -3.14
N PHE A 131 26.36 0.46 -3.54
CA PHE A 131 27.30 -0.55 -3.04
C PHE A 131 28.71 -0.38 -3.62
N THR A 132 28.82 0.18 -4.83
CA THR A 132 30.09 0.35 -5.53
C THR A 132 30.88 1.52 -4.95
N GLU A 133 30.23 2.64 -4.62
CA GLU A 133 30.87 3.75 -3.90
C GLU A 133 31.33 3.37 -2.48
N GLU A 134 30.53 2.61 -1.73
CA GLU A 134 30.93 2.15 -0.39
C GLU A 134 32.12 1.17 -0.41
N ARG A 135 32.24 0.33 -1.46
CA ARG A 135 33.39 -0.56 -1.65
C ARG A 135 34.65 0.22 -2.05
N LEU A 136 34.52 1.27 -2.86
CA LEU A 136 35.64 2.14 -3.22
C LEU A 136 36.14 2.96 -2.04
N LYS A 137 35.25 3.43 -1.15
CA LYS A 137 35.62 4.14 0.09
C LYS A 137 36.26 3.21 1.13
N ARG A 138 35.84 1.93 1.21
CA ARG A 138 36.46 0.93 2.10
C ARG A 138 37.88 0.50 1.68
N ASN A 139 38.20 0.56 0.38
CA ASN A 139 39.51 0.13 -0.11
C ASN A 139 40.61 1.21 0.02
N HIS A 140 40.29 2.43 0.43
CA HIS A 140 41.25 3.54 0.55
C HIS A 140 41.68 3.91 1.98
N PHE A 141 41.26 3.14 2.99
CA PHE A 141 41.72 3.34 4.37
C PHE A 141 42.49 2.11 4.86
N ASN A 142 43.78 2.07 4.56
CA ASN A 142 44.71 1.10 5.13
C ASN A 142 45.91 1.85 5.75
N PRO A 143 45.83 2.27 7.03
CA PRO A 143 46.99 2.69 7.77
C PRO A 143 47.49 1.50 8.58
N PHE A 144 48.39 0.69 8.01
CA PHE A 144 49.55 0.11 8.71
C PHE A 144 50.24 -0.92 7.80
N SER A 145 51.42 -0.56 7.32
CA SER A 145 52.43 -1.48 6.82
C SER A 145 53.35 -1.97 7.95
N SER A 146 54.03 -3.10 7.70
CA SER A 146 55.13 -3.74 8.47
C SER A 146 54.71 -4.77 9.53
N THR A 147 54.78 -6.09 9.27
CA THR A 147 55.95 -7.03 9.42
C THR A 147 56.51 -7.11 10.86
N ARG A 148 56.88 -8.23 11.51
CA ARG A 148 57.36 -9.58 11.11
C ARG A 148 57.41 -10.54 12.34
N SER A 149 57.12 -11.83 12.14
CA SER A 149 57.69 -13.08 12.73
C SER A 149 58.14 -13.20 14.23
N THR A 150 57.69 -14.24 14.97
CA THR A 150 58.38 -15.54 15.19
C THR A 150 57.76 -16.43 16.31
N SER A 151 57.58 -17.73 15.98
CA SER A 151 57.80 -18.97 16.74
C SER A 151 57.19 -19.21 18.15
N LYS A 152 56.30 -20.20 18.30
CA LYS A 152 56.56 -21.62 18.72
C LYS A 152 55.25 -22.28 19.21
N SER A 153 55.02 -23.51 18.72
CA SER A 153 54.06 -24.54 19.17
C SER A 153 54.61 -25.24 20.45
N PRO A 154 53.96 -26.22 21.13
CA PRO A 154 52.61 -26.82 21.00
C PRO A 154 51.83 -26.89 22.35
N TYR A 155 50.56 -27.33 22.35
CA TYR A 155 50.04 -28.45 23.16
C TYR A 155 48.57 -28.74 22.79
N SER A 156 48.15 -29.97 23.05
CA SER A 156 47.06 -30.74 22.46
C SER A 156 46.01 -31.15 23.52
N PHE A 157 44.85 -31.64 23.06
CA PHE A 157 43.71 -32.26 23.78
C PHE A 157 42.86 -31.29 24.63
N MET A 158 41.52 -31.35 24.66
CA MET A 158 40.56 -32.44 24.43
C MET A 158 39.21 -31.85 24.00
#